data_AF-A0A8J5MYQ7-F1
#
_entry.id   AF-A0A8J5MYQ7-F1
#
_cell.length_a   1.000
_cell.length_b   1.000
_cell.length_c   1.000
_cell.angle_alpha   90.00
_cell.angle_beta   90.00
_cell.angle_gamma   90.00
#
_symmetry.space_group_name_H-M   'P 1'
#
loop_
_entity.id
_entity.type
_entity.pdbx_description
1 polymer ?
#
loop_
_entity_poly.entity_id
_entity_poly.type
_entity_poly.pdbx_seq_one_letter_code
_entity_poly.pdbx_strand_id
1 'polypeptide(L)'
;MAVLFGGKSTDSFASLRYNLLIKKIVSVKSFVTPERLPPTKSSTKYHSFRVYYQIMVWTGKESDMNAVDWGWKLEDNQFVPVMSKKTAVPESLLQMVHCNCTTACRTCCSCRVYGLPCTPACGPCQIENCENPHNQPLQEEECDYDYL
;
A
#
# COMPACT_ATOMS: atom_id res chain seq x y z
N MET A 1 -9.47 -2.50 11.82
CA MET A 1 -9.55 -2.14 10.38
C MET A 1 -9.24 -3.30 9.44
N ALA A 2 -8.19 -4.10 9.66
CA ALA A 2 -7.84 -5.24 8.78
C ALA A 2 -8.99 -6.25 8.55
N VAL A 3 -9.80 -6.53 9.59
CA VAL A 3 -10.96 -7.44 9.53
C VAL A 3 -12.00 -7.03 8.48
N LEU A 4 -12.21 -5.73 8.26
CA LEU A 4 -13.16 -5.23 7.24
C LEU A 4 -12.76 -5.61 5.82
N PHE A 5 -11.48 -5.94 5.61
CA PHE A 5 -10.91 -6.31 4.31
C PHE A 5 -10.49 -7.78 4.27
N GLY A 6 -11.07 -8.62 5.13
CA GLY A 6 -10.83 -10.06 5.16
C GLY A 6 -9.52 -10.50 5.82
N GLY A 7 -8.84 -9.59 6.54
CA GLY A 7 -7.67 -9.93 7.37
C GLY A 7 -8.06 -10.42 8.77
N LYS A 8 -7.07 -10.92 9.52
CA LYS A 8 -7.22 -11.23 10.94
C LYS A 8 -7.07 -9.97 11.79
N SER A 9 -7.53 -10.02 13.04
CA SER A 9 -7.35 -8.91 13.99
C SER A 9 -5.89 -8.61 14.31
N THR A 10 -5.03 -9.63 14.22
CA THR A 10 -3.59 -9.57 14.44
C THR A 10 -2.80 -9.06 13.24
N ASP A 11 -3.41 -8.97 12.06
CA ASP A 11 -2.70 -8.59 10.85
C ASP A 11 -2.44 -7.08 10.82
N SER A 12 -1.20 -6.71 10.51
CA SER A 12 -0.90 -5.33 10.15
C SER A 12 -1.69 -4.95 8.89
N PHE A 13 -2.28 -3.76 8.90
CA PHE A 13 -3.04 -3.27 7.76
C PHE A 13 -2.16 -3.13 6.50
N ALA A 14 -0.87 -2.83 6.69
CA ALA A 14 0.10 -2.76 5.60
C ALA A 14 0.40 -4.15 5.01
N SER A 15 0.64 -5.16 5.85
CA SER A 15 0.93 -6.52 5.38
C SER A 15 -0.28 -7.16 4.71
N LEU A 16 -1.49 -6.93 5.22
CA LEU A 16 -2.73 -7.37 4.55
C LEU A 16 -2.84 -6.77 3.14
N ARG A 17 -2.64 -5.45 3.02
CA ARG A 17 -2.70 -4.74 1.73
C ARG A 17 -1.67 -5.31 0.75
N TYR A 18 -0.43 -5.51 1.21
CA TYR A 18 0.64 -6.11 0.40
C TYR A 18 0.28 -7.52 -0.08
N ASN A 19 -0.17 -8.39 0.83
CA ASN A 19 -0.53 -9.78 0.50
C ASN A 19 -1.69 -9.87 -0.50
N LEU A 20 -2.72 -9.03 -0.34
CA LEU A 20 -3.84 -8.97 -1.29
C LEU A 20 -3.40 -8.49 -2.67
N LEU A 21 -2.44 -7.58 -2.71
CA LEU A 21 -1.86 -7.06 -3.94
C LEU A 21 -1.04 -8.12 -4.66
N ILE A 22 -0.14 -8.82 -3.95
CA ILE A 22 0.61 -9.95 -4.52
C ILE A 22 -0.33 -11.01 -5.08
N LYS A 23 -1.35 -11.42 -4.31
CA LYS A 23 -2.36 -12.39 -4.78
C LYS A 23 -3.06 -11.94 -6.06
N LYS A 24 -3.41 -10.66 -6.16
CA LYS A 24 -4.01 -10.10 -7.39
C LYS A 24 -3.01 -10.14 -8.53
N ILE A 25 -1.79 -9.62 -8.36
CA ILE A 25 -0.78 -9.56 -9.43
C ILE A 25 -0.46 -10.96 -9.99
N VAL A 26 -0.35 -11.98 -9.13
CA VAL A 26 -0.14 -13.36 -9.59
C VAL A 26 -1.32 -13.85 -10.45
N SER A 27 -2.54 -13.42 -10.12
CA SER A 27 -3.75 -13.84 -10.81
C SER A 27 -4.07 -13.05 -12.07
N VAL A 28 -3.69 -11.76 -12.16
CA VAL A 28 -3.97 -10.91 -13.33
C VAL A 28 -2.68 -10.57 -14.06
N LYS A 29 -2.66 -10.83 -15.38
CA LYS A 29 -1.55 -10.43 -16.28
C LYS A 29 -1.53 -8.93 -16.61
N SER A 30 -2.28 -8.11 -15.88
CA SER A 30 -2.50 -6.70 -16.16
C SER A 30 -2.42 -5.85 -14.90
N PHE A 31 -2.26 -4.54 -15.10
CA PHE A 31 -2.13 -3.55 -14.03
C PHE A 31 -3.29 -3.64 -13.03
N VAL A 32 -2.94 -3.77 -11.74
CA VAL A 32 -3.94 -3.77 -10.65
C VAL A 32 -4.28 -2.33 -10.33
N THR A 33 -5.52 -1.92 -10.59
CA THR A 33 -5.95 -0.57 -10.29
C THR A 33 -6.02 -0.33 -8.77
N PRO A 34 -5.55 0.82 -8.25
CA PRO A 34 -5.45 1.07 -6.82
C PRO A 34 -6.77 0.96 -6.04
N GLU A 35 -7.91 1.19 -6.68
CA GLU A 35 -9.26 1.17 -6.08
C GLU A 35 -9.67 -0.24 -5.66
N ARG A 36 -9.02 -1.27 -6.23
CA ARG A 36 -9.29 -2.68 -5.91
C ARG A 36 -8.51 -3.18 -4.70
N LEU A 37 -7.72 -2.33 -4.07
CA LEU A 37 -6.97 -2.61 -2.85
C LEU A 37 -7.70 -2.03 -1.64
N PRO A 38 -7.48 -2.57 -0.42
CA PRO A 38 -7.86 -1.86 0.80
C PRO A 38 -7.32 -0.42 0.78
N PRO A 39 -7.81 0.54 1.58
CA PRO A 39 -7.20 1.87 1.69
C PRO A 39 -5.77 1.81 2.28
N THR A 40 -5.02 2.91 2.23
CA THR A 40 -3.68 2.99 2.89
C THR A 40 -3.88 3.34 4.37
N LYS A 41 -2.89 3.06 5.24
CA LYS A 41 -2.93 3.51 6.65
C LYS A 41 -3.21 5.01 6.74
N SER A 42 -2.58 5.80 5.86
CA SER A 42 -2.78 7.25 5.77
C SER A 42 -4.20 7.62 5.34
N SER A 43 -4.72 7.02 4.27
CA SER A 43 -6.08 7.29 3.80
C SER A 43 -7.14 6.92 4.85
N THR A 44 -6.95 5.79 5.54
CA THR A 44 -7.81 5.37 6.66
C THR A 44 -7.76 6.38 7.81
N LYS A 45 -6.57 6.83 8.25
CA LYS A 45 -6.41 7.85 9.30
C LYS A 45 -7.17 9.13 8.94
N TYR A 46 -6.96 9.64 7.72
CA TYR A 46 -7.60 10.86 7.26
C TYR A 46 -9.11 10.73 7.08
N HIS A 47 -9.59 9.57 6.63
CA HIS A 47 -11.03 9.30 6.59
C HIS A 47 -11.65 9.37 7.99
N SER A 48 -11.03 8.73 8.98
CA SER A 48 -11.50 8.77 10.38
C SER A 48 -11.53 10.20 10.93
N PHE A 49 -10.49 11.00 10.67
CA PHE A 49 -10.45 12.41 11.09
C PHE A 49 -11.57 13.23 10.49
N ARG A 50 -11.80 13.11 9.18
CA ARG A 50 -12.87 13.85 8.51
C ARG A 50 -14.26 13.44 8.99
N VAL A 51 -14.49 12.14 9.17
CA VAL A 51 -15.77 11.64 9.71
C VAL A 51 -16.01 12.19 11.12
N TYR A 52 -14.99 12.18 11.98
CA TYR A 52 -15.11 12.73 13.33
C TYR A 52 -15.43 14.23 13.31
N TYR A 53 -14.70 15.03 12.53
CA TYR A 53 -14.97 16.45 12.38
C TYR A 53 -16.39 16.71 11.86
N GLN A 54 -16.82 15.96 10.84
CA GLN A 54 -18.16 16.10 10.28
C GLN A 54 -19.26 15.84 11.32
N ILE A 55 -19.08 14.84 12.19
CA ILE A 55 -19.99 14.54 13.30
C ILE A 55 -20.01 15.70 14.31
N MET A 56 -18.85 16.28 14.65
CA MET A 56 -18.77 17.41 15.58
C MET A 56 -19.48 18.64 15.04
N VAL A 57 -19.31 18.94 13.74
CA VAL A 57 -20.05 20.01 13.05
C VAL A 57 -21.56 19.74 13.09
N TRP A 58 -22.01 18.52 12.77
CA TRP A 58 -23.44 18.19 12.79
C TRP A 58 -24.06 18.24 14.19
N THR A 59 -23.25 18.12 15.23
CA THR A 59 -23.71 18.18 16.62
C THR A 59 -23.49 19.54 17.28
N GLY A 60 -22.93 20.53 16.56
CA GLY A 60 -22.67 21.88 17.05
C GLY A 60 -21.56 21.94 18.11
N LYS A 61 -20.57 21.04 18.03
CA LYS A 61 -19.46 20.89 19.00
C LYS A 61 -18.09 21.21 18.40
N GLU A 62 -18.06 21.82 17.24
CA GLU A 62 -16.85 22.14 16.49
C GLU A 62 -16.15 23.42 16.94
N SER A 63 -16.68 24.13 17.95
CA SER A 63 -16.22 25.47 18.37
C SER A 63 -14.72 25.58 18.63
N ASP A 64 -14.11 24.53 19.17
CA ASP A 64 -12.68 24.47 19.48
C ASP A 64 -11.87 23.60 18.49
N MET A 65 -12.46 23.28 17.32
CA MET A 65 -11.85 22.40 16.33
C MET A 65 -11.45 23.17 15.07
N ASN A 66 -10.19 23.01 14.66
CA ASN A 66 -9.72 23.51 13.37
C ASN A 66 -9.78 22.41 12.30
N ALA A 67 -10.57 22.61 11.24
CA ALA A 67 -10.75 21.64 10.16
C ALA A 67 -9.42 21.10 9.58
N VAL A 68 -8.37 21.92 9.55
CA VAL A 68 -7.06 21.55 9.02
C VAL A 68 -6.40 20.41 9.81
N ASP A 69 -6.62 20.39 11.13
CA ASP A 69 -6.11 19.32 12.01
C ASP A 69 -6.88 18.01 11.82
N TRP A 70 -8.10 18.09 11.26
CA TRP A 70 -9.00 16.96 11.08
C TRP A 70 -9.13 16.50 9.63
N GLY A 71 -8.04 16.64 8.86
CA GLY A 71 -7.94 16.04 7.54
C GLY A 71 -8.55 16.86 6.41
N TRP A 72 -8.68 18.16 6.60
CA TRP A 72 -8.98 19.13 5.56
C TRP A 72 -7.74 19.99 5.27
N LYS A 73 -7.71 20.63 4.10
CA LYS A 73 -6.73 21.67 3.77
C LYS A 73 -7.47 22.81 3.09
N LEU A 74 -6.94 24.02 3.21
CA LEU A 74 -7.48 25.19 2.55
C LEU A 74 -6.79 25.34 1.18
N GLU A 75 -7.54 25.23 0.10
CA GLU A 75 -7.09 25.49 -1.26
C GLU A 75 -8.11 26.41 -1.93
N ASP A 76 -7.65 27.51 -2.55
CA ASP A 76 -8.51 28.50 -3.22
C ASP A 76 -9.69 29.00 -2.35
N ASN A 77 -9.41 29.23 -1.06
CA ASN A 77 -10.39 29.65 -0.05
C ASN A 77 -11.53 28.63 0.17
N GLN A 78 -11.31 27.36 -0.17
CA GLN A 78 -12.24 26.25 0.05
C GLN A 78 -11.57 25.14 0.85
N PHE A 79 -12.34 24.51 1.74
CA PHE A 79 -11.89 23.31 2.44
C PHE A 79 -12.01 22.11 1.52
N VAL A 80 -10.88 21.52 1.17
CA VAL A 80 -10.81 20.30 0.38
C VAL A 80 -10.25 19.15 1.24
N PRO A 81 -10.73 17.92 1.04
CA PRO A 81 -10.33 16.79 1.87
C PRO A 81 -8.89 16.36 1.57
N VAL A 82 -8.11 16.11 2.62
CA VAL A 82 -6.81 15.44 2.51
C VAL A 82 -7.06 13.95 2.36
N MET A 83 -7.00 13.44 1.13
CA MET A 83 -7.36 12.04 0.84
C MET A 83 -6.33 11.03 1.36
N SER A 84 -5.05 11.37 1.29
CA SER A 84 -3.91 10.59 1.81
C SER A 84 -2.66 11.47 1.76
N LYS A 85 -1.71 11.26 2.68
CA LYS A 85 -0.34 11.81 2.59
C LYS A 85 0.66 10.81 2.01
N LYS A 86 0.27 9.54 1.88
CA LYS A 86 1.06 8.49 1.23
C LYS A 86 0.52 8.23 -0.17
N THR A 87 1.39 7.84 -1.08
CA THR A 87 0.97 7.35 -2.40
C THR A 87 0.02 6.16 -2.23
N ALA A 88 -0.94 6.02 -3.14
CA ALA A 88 -1.93 4.94 -3.07
C ALA A 88 -1.24 3.56 -3.15
N VAL A 89 -0.12 3.49 -3.87
CA VAL A 89 0.64 2.27 -4.12
C VAL A 89 2.13 2.66 -4.09
N PRO A 90 3.02 1.88 -3.45
CA PRO A 90 4.47 2.07 -3.55
C PRO A 90 4.95 2.14 -5.00
N GLU A 91 5.97 2.93 -5.31
CA GLU A 91 6.47 3.06 -6.69
C GLU A 91 6.99 1.73 -7.25
N SER A 92 7.60 0.91 -6.40
CA SER A 92 8.03 -0.46 -6.74
C SER A 92 6.89 -1.33 -7.30
N LEU A 93 5.64 -1.02 -6.94
CA LEU A 93 4.44 -1.71 -7.42
C LEU A 93 3.90 -1.14 -8.73
N LEU A 94 4.16 0.12 -9.06
CA LEU A 94 3.83 0.70 -10.38
C LEU A 94 4.77 0.17 -11.48
N GLN A 95 6.00 -0.17 -11.10
CA GLN A 95 7.03 -0.73 -11.98
C GLN A 95 6.99 -2.26 -12.06
N MET A 96 5.96 -2.91 -11.49
CA MET A 96 6.02 -4.33 -11.16
C MET A 96 5.97 -5.24 -12.39
N VAL A 97 7.15 -5.53 -12.92
CA VAL A 97 7.42 -6.65 -13.81
C VAL A 97 7.63 -7.88 -12.93
N HIS A 98 6.79 -8.90 -13.12
CA HIS A 98 7.06 -10.23 -12.55
C HIS A 98 7.59 -11.16 -13.66
N CYS A 99 8.48 -12.08 -13.29
CA CYS A 99 8.91 -13.13 -14.21
C CYS A 99 8.05 -14.37 -14.01
N ASN A 100 7.93 -15.20 -15.03
CA ASN A 100 7.35 -16.55 -14.92
C ASN A 100 8.44 -17.62 -14.95
N CYS A 101 9.66 -17.27 -14.50
CA CYS A 101 10.79 -18.17 -14.52
C CYS A 101 10.51 -19.38 -13.63
N THR A 102 10.72 -20.56 -14.19
CA THR A 102 10.70 -21.83 -13.46
C THR A 102 12.07 -22.26 -12.96
N THR A 103 13.12 -21.59 -13.45
CA THR A 103 14.53 -21.83 -13.10
C THR A 103 15.11 -20.62 -12.36
N ALA A 104 16.35 -20.73 -11.87
CA ALA A 104 17.04 -19.77 -11.01
C ALA A 104 17.33 -18.36 -11.59
N CYS A 105 16.62 -17.88 -12.61
CA CYS A 105 16.75 -16.50 -13.14
C CYS A 105 18.16 -16.08 -13.64
N ARG A 106 18.94 -17.03 -14.19
CA ARG A 106 20.32 -16.80 -14.64
C ARG A 106 20.52 -15.88 -15.85
N THR A 107 19.57 -15.83 -16.80
CA THR A 107 19.78 -15.08 -18.06
C THR A 107 18.49 -14.48 -18.60
N CYS A 108 17.43 -15.27 -18.76
CA CYS A 108 16.18 -14.84 -19.41
C CYS A 108 15.09 -14.36 -18.45
N CYS A 109 15.46 -13.81 -17.29
CA CYS A 109 14.49 -13.29 -16.32
C CYS A 109 14.10 -11.85 -16.66
N SER A 110 12.81 -11.58 -16.86
CA SER A 110 12.31 -10.23 -17.09
C SER A 110 12.67 -9.29 -15.95
N CYS A 111 12.48 -9.67 -14.68
CA CYS A 111 12.88 -8.86 -13.53
C CYS A 111 14.35 -8.44 -13.62
N ARG A 112 15.24 -9.39 -13.93
CA ARG A 112 16.67 -9.11 -14.11
C ARG A 112 16.94 -8.14 -15.27
N VAL A 113 16.28 -8.32 -16.42
CA VAL A 113 16.43 -7.43 -17.59
C VAL A 113 16.03 -5.99 -17.25
N TYR A 114 15.00 -5.81 -16.42
CA TYR A 114 14.56 -4.49 -15.95
C TYR A 114 15.30 -4.01 -14.69
N GLY A 115 16.29 -4.75 -14.19
CA GLY A 115 17.05 -4.35 -13.01
C GLY A 115 16.29 -4.45 -11.68
N LEU A 116 15.20 -5.24 -11.64
CA LEU A 116 14.32 -5.37 -10.49
C LEU A 116 14.56 -6.69 -9.73
N PRO A 117 14.40 -6.71 -8.39
CA PRO A 117 14.37 -7.95 -7.63
C PRO A 117 13.18 -8.81 -8.06
N CYS A 118 13.36 -10.13 -8.02
CA CYS A 118 12.22 -11.03 -8.10
C CYS A 118 11.42 -10.93 -6.80
N THR A 119 10.11 -10.82 -6.92
CA THR A 119 9.18 -10.69 -5.79
C THR A 119 8.39 -11.99 -5.60
N PRO A 120 7.64 -12.14 -4.49
CA PRO A 120 6.71 -13.27 -4.32
C PRO A 120 5.63 -13.39 -5.40
N ALA A 121 5.46 -12.39 -6.27
CA ALA A 121 4.58 -12.46 -7.42
C ALA A 121 5.22 -13.15 -8.65
N CYS A 122 6.51 -13.47 -8.61
CA CYS A 122 7.21 -14.16 -9.69
C CYS A 122 6.89 -15.66 -9.70
N GLY A 123 7.24 -16.33 -10.81
CA GLY A 123 7.18 -17.78 -10.96
C GLY A 123 8.06 -18.52 -9.94
N PRO A 124 8.08 -19.86 -9.97
CA PRO A 124 8.66 -20.68 -8.89
C PRO A 124 10.17 -20.53 -8.68
N CYS A 125 10.87 -19.71 -9.48
CA CYS A 125 12.26 -19.33 -9.30
C CYS A 125 12.65 -18.86 -7.88
N GLN A 126 11.71 -18.36 -7.07
CA GLN A 126 11.99 -17.96 -5.67
C GLN A 126 12.18 -19.16 -4.72
N ILE A 127 11.66 -20.33 -5.09
CA ILE A 127 11.70 -21.53 -4.24
C ILE A 127 13.04 -22.25 -4.42
N GLU A 128 13.59 -22.25 -5.63
CA GLU A 128 14.78 -23.05 -6.00
C GLU A 128 16.08 -22.23 -6.09
N ASN A 129 16.29 -21.28 -5.18
CA ASN A 129 17.52 -20.47 -5.08
C ASN A 129 17.67 -19.49 -6.27
N CYS A 130 16.88 -18.41 -6.25
CA CYS A 130 16.91 -17.39 -7.30
C CYS A 130 18.28 -16.69 -7.41
N GLU A 131 18.93 -16.80 -8.56
CA GLU A 131 20.22 -16.16 -8.88
C GLU A 131 20.01 -14.81 -9.60
N ASN A 132 18.89 -14.12 -9.37
CA ASN A 132 18.74 -12.75 -9.83
C ASN A 132 19.69 -11.84 -9.01
N PRO A 133 20.68 -11.17 -9.63
CA PRO A 133 21.65 -10.33 -8.90
C PRO A 133 21.01 -9.12 -8.19
N HIS A 134 19.77 -8.76 -8.56
CA HIS A 134 19.04 -7.65 -7.95
C HIS A 134 18.23 -8.05 -6.71
N ASN A 135 18.18 -9.34 -6.34
CA ASN A 135 17.52 -9.77 -5.11
C ASN A 135 18.28 -9.20 -3.90
N GLN A 136 17.63 -8.29 -3.16
CA GLN A 136 18.14 -7.84 -1.87
C GLN A 136 17.75 -8.86 -0.77
N PRO A 137 18.60 -9.10 0.23
CA PRO A 137 18.17 -9.78 1.45
C PRO A 137 17.03 -8.97 2.10
N LEU A 138 15.96 -9.65 2.53
CA LEU A 138 14.80 -9.03 3.16
C LEU A 138 15.25 -8.19 4.37
N GLN A 139 15.24 -6.86 4.24
CA GLN A 139 15.33 -5.96 5.38
C GLN A 139 13.91 -5.74 5.90
N GLU A 140 13.70 -6.06 7.18
CA GLU A 140 12.46 -5.76 7.89
C GLU A 140 12.27 -4.23 7.90
N GLU A 141 11.20 -3.74 7.26
CA GLU A 141 10.84 -2.33 7.36
C GLU A 141 10.49 -2.01 8.82
N GLU A 142 11.28 -1.13 9.45
CA GLU A 142 11.05 -0.65 10.81
C GLU A 142 9.62 -0.10 10.95
N CYS A 143 8.94 -0.55 12.00
CA CYS A 143 7.64 -0.01 12.39
C CYS A 143 7.83 1.45 12.81
N ASP A 144 7.49 2.36 11.92
CA ASP A 144 7.43 3.79 12.22
C ASP A 144 6.38 4.03 13.32
N TYR A 145 6.86 4.17 14.55
CA TYR A 145 6.11 4.61 15.72
C TYR A 145 5.82 6.10 15.56
N ASP A 146 4.85 6.43 14.70
CA ASP A 146 4.22 7.74 14.74
C ASP A 146 3.43 7.84 16.06
N TYR A 147 4.03 8.49 17.07
CA TYR A 147 3.30 9.07 18.19
C TYR A 147 2.41 10.19 17.64
N LEU A 148 1.10 10.08 17.92
CA LEU A 148 -0.01 11.02 17.66
C LEU A 148 -0.84 10.79 16.37
#